data_AF-A0A4V2QQT3-F1
#
_entry.id   AF-A0A4V2QQT3-F1
#
_cell.length_a   1.000
_cell.length_b   1.000
_cell.length_c   1.000
_cell.angle_alpha   90.00
_cell.angle_beta   90.00
_cell.angle_gamma   90.00
#
_symmetry.space_group_name_H-M   'P 1'
#
loop_
_entity.id
_entity.type
_entity.pdbx_description
1 polymer ?
#
loop_
_entity_poly.entity_id
_entity_poly.type
_entity_poly.pdbx_seq_one_letter_code
_entity_poly.pdbx_strand_id
1 'polypeptide(L)'
;MSARYTFTTFIAWMDGEDERDACVAVTYTHYKGSRQTMTDPAEPPSVEIVEITPIDPSVTLPGEWTDGSRDEELHDECFEDFAAEMEEAAEWRAQSRRDQMMEGF
;
A
#
# COMPACT_ATOMS: atom_id res chain seq x y z
N MET A 1 -14.92 3.91 5.57
CA MET A 1 -14.14 4.62 4.55
C MET A 1 -12.92 3.77 4.27
N SER A 2 -12.90 3.09 3.13
CA SER A 2 -11.66 2.57 2.57
C SER A 2 -10.96 3.75 1.88
N ALA A 3 -9.74 4.06 2.32
CA ALA A 3 -8.88 4.97 1.58
C ALA A 3 -8.05 4.13 0.60
N ARG A 4 -7.88 4.65 -0.62
CA ARG A 4 -6.96 4.07 -1.59
C ARG A 4 -5.61 4.73 -1.43
N TYR A 5 -4.58 3.90 -1.40
CA TYR A 5 -3.19 4.31 -1.32
C TYR A 5 -2.50 3.88 -2.60
N THR A 6 -1.50 4.64 -3.00
CA THR A 6 -0.70 4.32 -4.18
C THR A 6 0.76 4.55 -3.82
N PHE A 7 1.56 3.52 -4.00
CA PHE A 7 3.01 3.63 -3.86
C PHE A 7 3.68 3.14 -5.14
N THR A 8 4.96 3.44 -5.28
CA THR A 8 5.76 3.04 -6.44
C THR A 8 6.84 2.08 -5.99
N THR A 9 6.95 0.93 -6.66
CA THR A 9 7.98 -0.08 -6.38
C THR A 9 8.58 -0.62 -7.67
N PHE A 10 9.62 -1.43 -7.55
CA PHE A 10 10.28 -2.10 -8.67
C PHE A 10 9.97 -3.58 -8.62
N ILE A 11 9.45 -4.11 -9.72
CA ILE A 11 9.22 -5.55 -9.86
C ILE A 11 10.16 -6.10 -10.93
N ALA A 12 10.68 -7.30 -10.69
CA ALA A 12 11.52 -8.03 -11.62
C ALA A 12 10.84 -9.34 -12.01
N TRP A 13 10.94 -9.70 -13.29
CA TRP A 13 10.40 -10.94 -13.83
C TRP A 13 11.28 -11.47 -14.97
N MET A 14 11.09 -12.75 -15.29
CA MET A 14 11.75 -13.38 -16.43
C MET A 14 10.86 -13.28 -17.67
N ASP A 15 11.37 -12.68 -18.75
CA ASP A 15 10.77 -12.69 -20.08
C ASP A 15 11.56 -13.67 -20.97
N GLY A 16 11.21 -14.96 -20.89
CA GLY A 16 11.97 -16.02 -21.55
C GLY A 16 13.28 -16.33 -20.80
N GLU A 17 14.42 -16.06 -21.45
CA GLU A 17 15.76 -16.21 -20.84
C GLU A 17 16.31 -14.88 -20.31
N ASP A 18 15.63 -13.77 -20.59
CA ASP A 18 16.06 -12.43 -20.17
C ASP A 18 15.36 -12.03 -18.86
N GLU A 19 16.13 -11.49 -17.92
CA GLU A 19 15.59 -10.83 -16.74
C GLU A 19 15.20 -9.39 -17.09
N ARG A 20 14.01 -8.97 -16.68
CA ARG A 20 13.52 -7.60 -16.83
C ARG A 20 13.04 -7.05 -15.52
N ASP A 21 13.30 -5.78 -15.31
CA ASP A 21 12.76 -4.99 -14.21
C ASP A 21 11.95 -3.81 -14.74
N ALA A 22 10.92 -3.42 -13.98
CA ALA A 22 10.20 -2.19 -14.23
C ALA A 22 9.68 -1.55 -12.96
N CYS A 23 9.61 -0.22 -13.02
CA CYS A 23 8.97 0.59 -12.01
C CYS A 23 7.45 0.57 -12.21
N VAL A 24 6.71 0.21 -11.16
CA VAL A 24 5.25 0.07 -11.18
C VAL A 24 4.62 0.91 -10.07
N ALA A 25 3.48 1.52 -10.38
CA ALA A 25 2.57 2.09 -9.41
C ALA A 25 1.58 1.01 -8.95
N VAL A 26 1.59 0.72 -7.65
CA VAL A 26 0.68 -0.24 -7.02
C VAL A 26 -0.37 0.55 -6.26
N THR A 27 -1.63 0.40 -6.66
CA THR A 27 -2.77 0.98 -5.97
C THR A 27 -3.45 -0.09 -5.12
N TYR A 28 -3.57 0.16 -3.83
CA TYR A 28 -4.13 -0.78 -2.88
C TYR A 28 -5.15 -0.15 -1.94
N THR A 29 -5.99 -0.99 -1.35
CA THR A 29 -6.95 -0.62 -0.31
C THR A 29 -6.57 -1.33 0.99
N HIS A 30 -6.35 -0.54 2.05
CA HIS A 30 -6.08 -1.09 3.38
C HIS A 30 -7.37 -1.17 4.22
N TYR A 31 -7.64 -2.36 4.77
CA TYR A 31 -8.71 -2.63 5.71
C TYR A 31 -8.14 -2.77 7.12
N LYS A 32 -8.62 -1.93 8.05
CA LYS A 32 -8.08 -1.79 9.41
C LYS A 32 -8.26 -3.04 10.30
N GLY A 33 -8.94 -4.08 9.81
CA GLY A 33 -9.39 -5.21 10.62
C GLY A 33 -10.36 -4.76 11.72
N SER A 34 -10.76 -5.70 12.56
CA SER A 34 -11.65 -5.45 13.69
C SER A 34 -11.21 -6.24 14.92
N ARG A 35 -11.37 -5.62 16.10
CA ARG A 35 -11.12 -6.30 17.37
C ARG A 35 -12.23 -7.30 17.64
N GLN A 36 -11.88 -8.41 18.27
CA GLN A 36 -12.85 -9.39 18.76
C GLN A 36 -13.94 -8.71 19.59
N THR A 37 -15.20 -9.03 19.29
CA THR A 37 -16.37 -8.63 20.08
C THR A 37 -16.92 -9.84 20.84
N MET A 38 -18.02 -9.68 21.59
CA MET A 38 -18.66 -10.84 22.23
C MET A 38 -19.28 -11.83 21.24
N THR A 39 -19.64 -11.37 20.04
CA THR A 39 -20.31 -12.17 19.00
C THR A 39 -19.40 -12.54 17.85
N ASP A 40 -18.41 -11.70 17.55
CA ASP A 40 -17.62 -11.81 16.33
C ASP A 40 -16.13 -12.00 16.67
N PRO A 41 -15.43 -12.93 15.99
CA PRO A 41 -13.99 -13.10 16.15
C PRO A 41 -13.24 -11.85 15.69
N ALA A 42 -11.98 -11.70 16.15
CA ALA A 42 -11.11 -10.65 15.63
C ALA A 42 -10.84 -10.89 14.14
N GLU A 43 -10.88 -9.81 13.37
CA GLU A 43 -10.51 -9.80 11.97
C GLU A 43 -9.16 -9.09 11.83
N PRO A 44 -8.11 -9.76 11.32
CA PRO A 44 -6.82 -9.12 11.11
C PRO A 44 -6.94 -8.01 10.05
N PRO A 45 -6.05 -7.00 10.08
CA PRO A 45 -5.96 -6.04 8.98
C PRO A 45 -5.60 -6.78 7.68
N SER A 46 -6.16 -6.31 6.58
CA SER A 46 -5.93 -6.89 5.25
C SER A 46 -5.65 -5.79 4.23
N VAL A 47 -4.91 -6.15 3.19
CA VAL A 47 -4.67 -5.31 2.03
C VAL A 47 -5.28 -6.00 0.81
N GLU A 48 -5.86 -5.21 -0.07
CA GLU A 48 -6.34 -5.63 -1.38
C GLU A 48 -5.67 -4.77 -2.45
N ILE A 49 -4.87 -5.39 -3.31
CA ILE A 49 -4.29 -4.71 -4.46
C ILE A 49 -5.38 -4.54 -5.52
N VAL A 50 -5.58 -3.31 -5.95
CA VAL A 50 -6.64 -2.93 -6.89
C VAL A 50 -6.09 -2.88 -8.31
N GLU A 51 -4.87 -2.37 -8.46
CA GLU A 51 -4.26 -2.12 -9.76
C GLU A 51 -2.73 -2.04 -9.66
N ILE A 52 -2.04 -2.67 -10.61
CA ILE A 52 -0.59 -2.55 -10.81
C ILE A 52 -0.38 -2.00 -12.21
N THR A 53 0.16 -0.78 -12.30
CA THR A 53 0.38 -0.09 -13.57
C THR A 53 1.86 0.23 -13.75
N PRO A 54 2.51 -0.13 -14.87
CA PRO A 54 3.88 0.29 -15.13
C PRO A 54 3.94 1.81 -15.30
N ILE A 55 4.93 2.44 -14.68
CA ILE A 55 5.16 3.88 -14.83
C ILE A 55 5.54 4.21 -16.27
N ASP A 56 6.32 3.34 -16.91
CA ASP A 56 6.63 3.44 -18.33
C ASP A 56 5.54 2.72 -19.16
N PRO A 57 4.75 3.46 -19.97
CA PRO A 57 3.67 2.87 -20.76
C PRO A 57 4.17 1.98 -21.91
N SER A 58 5.47 1.97 -22.21
CA SER A 58 6.08 1.06 -23.18
C SER A 58 6.34 -0.33 -22.61
N VAL A 59 6.34 -0.47 -21.28
CA VAL A 59 6.53 -1.74 -20.60
C VAL A 59 5.19 -2.47 -20.50
N THR A 60 5.17 -3.74 -20.92
CA THR A 60 4.03 -4.63 -20.69
C THR A 60 4.38 -5.58 -19.57
N LEU A 61 3.59 -5.54 -18.49
CA LEU A 61 3.76 -6.46 -17.38
C LEU A 61 3.20 -7.85 -17.74
N PRO A 62 3.82 -8.93 -17.23
CA PRO A 62 3.24 -10.26 -17.31
C PRO A 62 1.84 -10.31 -16.68
N GLY A 63 0.97 -11.16 -17.21
CA GLY A 63 -0.41 -11.32 -16.75
C GLY A 63 -0.52 -11.63 -15.25
N GLU A 64 0.46 -12.37 -14.71
CA GLU A 64 0.58 -12.73 -13.29
C GLU A 64 0.65 -11.53 -12.33
N TRP A 65 1.16 -10.39 -12.79
CA TRP A 65 1.15 -9.13 -12.02
C TRP A 65 -0.16 -8.35 -12.17
N THR A 66 -0.97 -8.67 -13.17
CA THR A 66 -2.23 -7.97 -13.43
C THR A 66 -3.46 -8.75 -12.97
N ASP A 67 -3.35 -10.06 -12.81
CA ASP A 67 -4.44 -10.96 -12.42
C ASP A 67 -4.46 -11.28 -10.91
N GLY A 68 -3.52 -10.70 -10.16
CA GLY A 68 -3.41 -10.83 -8.71
C GLY A 68 -2.73 -12.12 -8.23
N SER A 69 -2.20 -12.96 -9.13
CA SER A 69 -1.54 -14.20 -8.74
C SER A 69 -0.22 -14.00 -7.98
N ARG A 70 0.38 -12.81 -8.10
CA ARG A 70 1.60 -12.40 -7.35
C ARG A 70 1.36 -11.36 -6.26
N ASP A 71 0.12 -11.10 -5.88
CA ASP A 71 -0.21 -10.07 -4.89
C ASP A 71 0.47 -10.31 -3.53
N GLU A 72 0.70 -11.58 -3.16
CA GLU A 72 1.38 -11.96 -1.92
C GLU A 72 2.80 -11.35 -1.81
N GLU A 73 3.50 -11.16 -2.93
CA GLU A 73 4.86 -10.57 -2.94
C GLU A 73 4.83 -9.07 -2.60
N LEU A 74 3.72 -8.38 -2.89
CA LEU A 74 3.57 -6.93 -2.70
C LEU A 74 2.77 -6.56 -1.45
N HIS A 75 2.08 -7.52 -0.83
CA HIS A 75 1.27 -7.27 0.37
C HIS A 75 2.08 -6.71 1.53
N ASP A 76 3.27 -7.26 1.78
CA ASP A 76 4.13 -6.78 2.87
C ASP A 76 4.60 -5.35 2.61
N GLU A 77 4.99 -5.01 1.38
CA GLU A 77 5.34 -3.64 0.97
C GLU A 77 4.16 -2.68 1.14
N CYS A 78 2.93 -3.10 0.81
CA CYS A 78 1.73 -2.29 1.03
C CYS A 78 1.47 -2.03 2.52
N PHE A 79 1.72 -3.00 3.39
CA PHE A 79 1.57 -2.81 4.84
C PHE A 79 2.62 -1.85 5.39
N GLU A 80 3.86 -1.94 4.91
CA GLU A 80 4.95 -1.03 5.29
C GLU A 80 4.67 0.41 4.84
N ASP A 81 4.24 0.60 3.59
CA ASP A 81 3.83 1.90 3.04
C ASP A 81 2.69 2.51 3.86
N PHE A 82 1.65 1.72 4.15
CA PHE A 82 0.54 2.17 4.98
C PHE A 82 0.98 2.55 6.40
N ALA A 83 1.88 1.78 7.00
CA ALA A 83 2.39 2.08 8.34
C ALA A 83 3.17 3.40 8.36
N ALA A 84 4.00 3.67 7.35
CA ALA A 84 4.73 4.92 7.20
C ALA A 84 3.77 6.11 7.03
N GLU A 85 2.77 6.01 6.15
CA GLU A 85 1.73 7.03 5.96
C GLU A 85 0.97 7.33 7.26
N MET A 86 0.67 6.30 8.06
CA MET A 86 0.00 6.49 9.36
C MET A 86 0.90 7.19 10.39
N GLU A 87 2.21 6.92 10.37
CA GLU A 87 3.19 7.57 11.24
C GLU A 87 3.34 9.04 10.87
N GLU A 88 3.54 9.37 9.60
CA GLU A 88 3.62 10.76 9.12
C GLU A 88 2.35 11.55 9.46
N ALA A 89 1.18 10.94 9.25
CA ALA A 89 -0.08 11.56 9.62
C ALA A 89 -0.19 11.76 11.15
N ALA A 90 0.40 10.90 11.97
CA ALA A 90 0.42 11.06 13.42
C ALA A 90 1.36 12.19 13.85
N GLU A 91 2.53 12.29 13.23
CA GLU A 91 3.50 13.38 13.44
C GLU A 91 2.90 14.74 13.05
N TRP A 92 2.25 14.83 11.89
CA TRP A 92 1.60 16.06 11.45
C TRP A 92 0.48 16.50 12.39
N ARG A 93 -0.32 15.56 12.92
CA ARG A 93 -1.33 15.84 13.95
C ARG A 93 -0.70 16.27 15.28
N ALA A 94 0.47 15.72 15.64
CA ALA A 94 1.19 16.12 16.84
C ALA A 94 1.79 17.53 16.70
N GLN A 95 2.37 17.85 15.54
CA GLN A 95 2.88 19.18 15.22
C GLN A 95 1.76 20.21 15.20
N SER A 96 0.66 19.93 14.48
CA SER A 96 -0.51 20.83 14.44
C SER A 96 -1.08 21.13 15.83
N ARG A 97 -1.09 20.14 16.74
CA ARG A 97 -1.49 20.35 18.14
C ARG A 97 -0.51 21.23 18.92
N ARG A 98 0.80 21.12 18.67
CA ARG A 98 1.82 21.99 19.29
C ARG A 98 1.69 23.42 18.79
N ASP A 99 1.52 23.61 17.48
CA ASP A 99 1.40 24.92 16.86
C ASP A 99 0.14 25.64 17.38
N GLN A 100 -0.99 24.93 17.48
CA GLN A 100 -2.21 25.46 18.08
C GLN A 100 -2.07 25.85 19.56
N MET A 101 -1.19 25.18 20.31
CA MET A 101 -0.87 25.57 21.70
C MET A 101 0.10 26.76 21.79
N MET A 102 0.88 27.07 20.75
CA MET A 102 1.80 28.22 20.70
C MET A 102 1.16 29.48 20.09
N GLU A 103 0.21 29.37 19.15
CA GLU A 103 -0.56 30.50 18.60
C GLU A 103 -1.63 31.05 19.57
N GLY A 104 -1.89 30.34 20.68
CA GLY A 104 -2.88 30.74 21.70
C GLY A 104 -2.36 31.75 22.75
N PHE A 105 -1.23 32.42 22.51
CA PHE A 105 -0.64 33.44 23.40
C PHE A 105 -0.59 34.83 22.76
#